data_AF-A0A850CNI6-F1
#
_entry.id   AF-A0A850CNI6-F1
#
_cell.length_a   1.000
_cell.length_b   1.000
_cell.length_c   1.000
_cell.angle_alpha   90.00
_cell.angle_beta   90.00
_cell.angle_gamma   90.00
#
_symmetry.space_group_name_H-M   'P 1'
#
loop_
_entity.id
_entity.type
_entity.pdbx_description
1 polymer ?
#
loop_
_entity_poly.entity_id
_entity_poly.type
_entity_poly.pdbx_seq_one_letter_code
_entity_poly.pdbx_strand_id
1 'polypeptide(L)'
;MSLTGDPLTDSVLPAAEVLTAAVRRGDAEAVATALNAAGQLGDAGLHALIVVLAAMVPDDRRPSRLLAWLRDPTEYQRLRASGVDSATALTLVYQQTLHHFAA
;
A
#
# COMPACT_ATOMS: atom_id res chain seq x y z
N MET A 1 -3.10 -18.03 -21.87
CA MET A 1 -4.52 -17.60 -21.92
C MET A 1 -4.59 -16.32 -21.10
N SER A 2 -5.16 -15.25 -21.65
CA SER A 2 -5.23 -13.94 -20.99
C SER A 2 -6.35 -13.94 -19.94
N LEU A 3 -6.09 -13.41 -18.74
CA LEU A 3 -7.02 -13.44 -17.60
C LEU A 3 -8.13 -12.40 -17.76
N THR A 4 -7.78 -11.23 -18.30
CA THR A 4 -8.69 -10.09 -18.51
C THR A 4 -9.02 -9.82 -19.98
N GLY A 5 -8.30 -10.45 -20.92
CA GLY A 5 -8.36 -10.14 -22.34
C GLY A 5 -7.47 -8.96 -22.75
N ASP A 6 -6.85 -8.27 -21.79
CA ASP A 6 -5.90 -7.19 -22.02
C ASP A 6 -4.48 -7.60 -21.54
N PRO A 7 -3.50 -7.72 -22.46
CA PRO A 7 -2.13 -8.10 -22.10
C PRO A 7 -1.46 -7.14 -21.11
N LEU A 8 -1.80 -5.85 -21.15
CA LEU A 8 -1.23 -4.87 -20.21
C LEU A 8 -1.78 -5.09 -18.81
N THR A 9 -3.09 -5.21 -18.65
CA THR A 9 -3.73 -5.54 -17.36
C THR A 9 -3.25 -6.89 -16.80
N ASP A 10 -3.05 -7.90 -17.65
CA ASP A 10 -2.53 -9.19 -17.20
C ASP A 10 -1.06 -9.09 -16.75
N SER A 11 -0.26 -8.25 -17.40
CA SER A 11 1.17 -8.07 -17.07
C SER A 11 1.40 -7.40 -15.71
N VAL A 12 0.45 -6.59 -15.22
CA VAL A 12 0.53 -5.91 -13.92
C VAL A 12 0.02 -6.77 -12.77
N LEU A 13 -0.70 -7.86 -13.06
CA LEU A 13 -1.33 -8.71 -12.05
C LEU A 13 -0.33 -9.23 -10.99
N PRO A 14 0.85 -9.76 -11.37
CA PRO A 14 1.82 -10.24 -10.39
C PRO A 14 2.31 -9.13 -9.45
N ALA A 15 2.57 -7.93 -9.99
CA ALA A 15 2.97 -6.78 -9.17
C ALA A 15 1.82 -6.33 -8.24
N ALA A 16 0.57 -6.40 -8.69
CA ALA A 16 -0.61 -6.09 -7.89
C ALA A 16 -0.82 -7.09 -6.74
N GLU A 17 -0.61 -8.38 -6.98
CA GLU A 17 -0.67 -9.41 -5.93
C GLU A 17 0.41 -9.19 -4.88
N VAL A 18 1.66 -8.95 -5.30
CA VAL A 18 2.78 -8.65 -4.39
C VAL A 18 2.49 -7.39 -3.59
N LEU A 19 2.04 -6.31 -4.24
CA LEU A 19 1.72 -5.05 -3.57
C LEU A 19 0.60 -5.23 -2.54
N THR A 20 -0.47 -5.93 -2.91
CA THR A 20 -1.61 -6.20 -2.02
C THR A 20 -1.15 -6.96 -0.78
N ALA A 21 -0.34 -8.00 -0.97
CA ALA A 21 0.18 -8.80 0.13
C ALA A 21 1.16 -8.01 1.01
N ALA A 22 2.04 -7.20 0.41
CA ALA A 22 3.00 -6.35 1.11
C ALA A 22 2.29 -5.29 1.98
N VAL A 23 1.28 -4.61 1.44
CA VAL A 23 0.46 -3.64 2.19
C VAL A 23 -0.25 -4.32 3.35
N ARG A 24 -0.84 -5.50 3.15
CA ARG A 24 -1.52 -6.24 4.25
C ARG A 24 -0.56 -6.68 5.35
N ARG A 25 0.70 -7.00 5.00
CA ARG A 25 1.74 -7.42 5.95
C ARG A 25 2.48 -6.26 6.60
N GLY A 26 2.36 -5.04 6.09
CA GLY A 26 3.16 -3.90 6.57
C GLY A 26 4.65 -4.02 6.19
N ASP A 27 4.91 -4.54 4.99
CA ASP A 27 6.26 -4.76 4.46
C ASP A 27 6.61 -3.62 3.48
N ALA A 28 7.31 -2.60 3.99
CA ALA A 28 7.64 -1.40 3.21
C ALA A 28 8.59 -1.69 2.04
N GLU A 29 9.52 -2.62 2.20
CA GLU A 29 10.50 -2.97 1.18
C GLU A 29 9.83 -3.71 0.01
N ALA A 30 8.92 -4.63 0.31
CA ALA A 30 8.14 -5.31 -0.72
C ALA A 30 7.18 -4.34 -1.45
N VAL A 31 6.62 -3.34 -0.75
CA VAL A 31 5.83 -2.27 -1.40
C VAL A 31 6.69 -1.48 -2.39
N ALA A 32 7.88 -1.04 -1.98
CA ALA A 32 8.79 -0.29 -2.84
C ALA A 32 9.22 -1.14 -4.06
N THR A 33 9.51 -2.42 -3.85
CA THR A 33 9.88 -3.36 -4.91
C THR A 33 8.76 -3.51 -5.94
N ALA A 34 7.51 -3.68 -5.49
CA ALA A 34 6.36 -3.82 -6.39
C ALA A 34 6.11 -2.55 -7.22
N LEU A 35 6.22 -1.36 -6.61
CA LEU A 35 6.07 -0.09 -7.31
C LEU A 35 7.20 0.15 -8.32
N ASN A 36 8.44 -0.21 -8.00
CA ASN A 36 9.56 -0.11 -8.92
C ASN A 36 9.39 -1.06 -10.12
N ALA A 37 8.97 -2.31 -9.89
CA ALA A 37 8.70 -3.26 -10.96
C ALA A 37 7.61 -2.75 -11.92
N ALA A 38 6.60 -2.08 -11.38
CA ALA A 38 5.55 -1.45 -12.18
C ALA A 38 6.02 -0.25 -12.99
N GLY A 39 6.92 0.56 -12.44
CA GLY A 39 7.54 1.67 -13.16
C GLY A 39 8.31 1.20 -14.40
N GLN A 40 8.87 -0.01 -14.39
CA GLN A 40 9.53 -0.61 -15.56
C GLN A 40 8.55 -0.95 -16.70
N LEU A 41 7.25 -1.08 -16.40
CA LEU A 41 6.19 -1.29 -17.40
C LEU A 41 5.67 0.05 -17.98
N GLY A 42 6.24 1.18 -17.56
CA GLY A 42 5.84 2.52 -17.98
C GLY A 42 4.59 3.04 -17.27
N ASP A 43 4.07 4.17 -17.75
CA ASP A 43 2.97 4.91 -17.11
C ASP A 43 1.68 4.09 -16.98
N ALA A 44 1.42 3.18 -17.92
CA ALA A 44 0.26 2.28 -17.86
C ALA A 44 0.35 1.31 -16.67
N GLY A 45 1.55 0.80 -16.37
CA GLY A 45 1.79 -0.10 -15.24
C GLY A 45 1.57 0.59 -13.90
N LEU A 46 2.07 1.82 -13.77
CA LEU A 46 1.85 2.65 -12.58
C LEU A 46 0.37 3.00 -12.37
N HIS A 47 -0.34 3.39 -13.43
CA HIS A 47 -1.78 3.68 -13.34
C HIS A 47 -2.59 2.49 -12.85
N ALA A 48 -2.33 1.28 -13.36
CA ALA A 48 -3.06 0.09 -12.94
C ALA A 48 -2.85 -0.22 -11.45
N LEU A 49 -1.64 -0.04 -10.92
CA LEU A 49 -1.38 -0.26 -9.49
C LEU A 49 -1.94 0.82 -8.59
N ILE A 50 -2.04 2.06 -9.06
CA ILE A 50 -2.78 3.11 -8.35
C ILE A 50 -4.26 2.71 -8.20
N VAL A 51 -4.88 2.14 -9.24
CA VAL A 51 -6.26 1.64 -9.16
C VAL A 51 -6.38 0.50 -8.14
N VAL A 52 -5.45 -0.45 -8.12
CA VAL A 52 -5.44 -1.53 -7.11
C VAL A 52 -5.29 -0.97 -5.70
N LEU A 53 -4.37 -0.02 -5.48
CA LEU A 53 -4.23 0.65 -4.18
C LEU A 53 -5.51 1.38 -3.76
N ALA A 54 -6.16 2.08 -4.69
CA ALA A 54 -7.42 2.76 -4.43
C ALA A 54 -8.53 1.77 -4.05
N ALA A 55 -8.60 0.61 -4.72
CA ALA A 55 -9.56 -0.45 -4.41
C ALA A 55 -9.31 -1.13 -3.05
N MET A 56 -8.10 -1.00 -2.48
CA MET A 56 -7.80 -1.47 -1.12
C MET A 56 -8.26 -0.50 -0.03
N VAL A 57 -8.65 0.73 -0.38
CA VAL A 57 -9.16 1.72 0.57
C VAL A 57 -10.64 1.42 0.82
N PRO A 58 -11.04 1.11 2.06
CA PRO A 58 -12.46 1.00 2.39
C PRO A 58 -13.21 2.31 2.08
N ASP A 59 -14.46 2.22 1.63
CA ASP A 59 -15.26 3.38 1.18
C ASP A 59 -15.38 4.49 2.24
N ASP A 60 -15.29 4.13 3.53
CA ASP A 60 -15.36 5.03 4.67
C ASP A 60 -14.00 5.64 5.06
N ARG A 61 -12.92 5.34 4.32
CA ARG A 61 -11.55 5.75 4.66
C ARG A 61 -10.92 6.60 3.58
N ARG A 62 -10.01 7.47 4.02
CA ARG A 62 -9.16 8.27 3.12
C ARG A 62 -7.97 7.42 2.62
N PRO A 63 -7.57 7.52 1.34
CA PRO A 63 -6.40 6.81 0.82
C PRO A 63 -5.10 7.09 1.58
N SER A 64 -4.91 8.33 2.05
CA SER A 64 -3.77 8.73 2.87
C SER A 64 -3.62 7.91 4.16
N ARG A 65 -4.72 7.34 4.66
CA ARG A 65 -4.73 6.48 5.85
C ARG A 65 -4.21 5.07 5.58
N LEU A 66 -4.39 4.55 4.36
CA LEU A 66 -3.93 3.22 3.97
C LEU A 66 -2.39 3.14 3.96
N LEU A 67 -1.74 4.23 3.56
CA LEU A 67 -0.28 4.31 3.37
C LEU A 67 0.44 5.13 4.44
N ALA A 68 -0.27 5.61 5.47
CA ALA A 68 0.30 6.44 6.52
C ALA A 68 1.49 5.78 7.23
N TRP A 69 1.45 4.46 7.39
CA TRP A 69 2.51 3.67 8.01
C TRP A 69 3.82 3.66 7.23
N LEU A 70 3.83 3.96 5.92
CA LEU A 70 5.07 4.07 5.15
C LEU A 70 5.97 5.21 5.65
N ARG A 71 5.42 6.19 6.36
CA ARG A 71 6.20 7.28 6.97
C ARG A 71 6.97 6.84 8.22
N ASP A 72 6.42 5.90 8.97
CA ASP A 72 7.08 5.30 10.13
C ASP A 72 6.78 3.79 10.21
N PRO A 73 7.46 2.99 9.37
CA PRO A 73 7.22 1.55 9.29
C PRO A 73 7.58 0.84 10.61
N THR A 74 8.61 1.34 11.29
CA THR A 74 9.12 0.76 12.55
C THR A 74 8.08 0.87 13.66
N GLU A 75 7.48 2.05 13.83
CA GLU A 75 6.43 2.28 14.82
C GLU A 75 5.18 1.45 14.52
N TYR A 76 4.78 1.39 13.25
CA TYR A 76 3.66 0.55 12.82
C TYR A 76 3.91 -0.92 13.17
N GLN A 77 5.09 -1.46 12.87
CA GLN A 77 5.42 -2.84 13.21
C GLN A 77 5.48 -3.08 14.72
N ARG A 78 5.99 -2.12 15.50
CA ARG A 78 5.99 -2.18 16.96
C ARG A 78 4.56 -2.31 17.53
N LEU A 79 3.61 -1.51 17.02
CA LEU A 79 2.21 -1.58 17.41
C LEU A 79 1.59 -2.93 17.02
N ARG A 80 1.84 -3.41 15.81
CA ARG A 80 1.34 -4.73 15.34
C ARG A 80 1.90 -5.88 16.17
N ALA A 81 3.20 -5.85 16.50
CA ALA A 81 3.85 -6.85 17.36
C ALA A 81 3.30 -6.83 18.80
N SER A 82 2.77 -5.70 19.25
CA SER A 82 2.10 -5.54 20.54
C SER A 82 0.64 -6.04 20.54
N GLY A 83 0.17 -6.62 19.43
CA GLY A 83 -1.20 -7.14 19.29
C GLY A 83 -2.24 -6.11 18.88
N VAL A 84 -1.85 -4.86 18.58
CA VAL A 84 -2.76 -3.85 18.06
C VAL A 84 -3.19 -4.23 16.65
N ASP A 85 -4.49 -4.16 16.37
CA ASP A 85 -5.00 -4.46 15.04
C ASP A 85 -4.54 -3.43 13.99
N SER A 86 -4.61 -3.83 12.72
CA SER A 86 -4.14 -3.01 11.60
C SER A 86 -4.78 -1.62 11.55
N ALA A 87 -6.09 -1.52 11.78
CA ALA A 87 -6.82 -0.27 11.62
C ALA A 87 -6.49 0.72 12.74
N THR A 88 -6.37 0.21 13.97
CA THR A 88 -5.96 1.00 15.14
C THR A 88 -4.50 1.45 15.01
N ALA A 89 -3.59 0.55 14.64
CA ALA A 89 -2.17 0.89 14.43
C ALA A 89 -2.00 1.97 13.35
N LEU A 90 -2.71 1.87 12.22
CA LEU A 90 -2.71 2.90 11.18
C LEU A 90 -3.22 4.25 11.69
N THR A 91 -4.23 4.26 12.55
CA THR A 91 -4.80 5.50 13.11
C THR A 91 -3.80 6.20 14.03
N LEU A 92 -3.12 5.45 14.89
CA LEU A 92 -2.13 5.99 15.83
C LEU A 92 -0.95 6.61 15.08
N VAL A 93 -0.36 5.88 14.12
CA VAL A 93 0.76 6.39 13.30
C VAL A 93 0.33 7.64 12.51
N TYR A 94 -0.88 7.63 11.94
CA TYR A 94 -1.40 8.78 11.20
C TYR A 94 -1.58 10.03 12.09
N GLN A 95 -2.11 9.88 13.31
CA GLN A 95 -2.26 10.99 14.25
C GLN A 95 -0.91 11.56 14.68
N GLN A 96 0.05 10.69 15.01
CA GLN A 96 1.39 11.07 15.41
C GLN A 96 2.11 11.85 14.30
N THR A 97 1.91 11.41 13.06
CA THR A 97 2.40 12.11 11.86
C THR A 97 1.81 13.52 11.73
N LEU A 98 0.51 13.71 11.98
CA LEU A 98 -0.11 15.03 11.91
C LEU A 98 0.38 15.99 13.01
N HIS A 99 0.64 15.47 14.21
CA HIS A 99 1.15 16.28 15.32
C HIS A 99 2.59 16.77 15.11
N HIS A 100 3.40 16.05 14.32
CA HIS A 100 4.77 16.47 13.99
C HIS A 100 4.85 17.66 13.01
N PHE A 101 3.75 18.03 12.33
CA PHE A 101 3.70 19.19 11.42
C PHE A 101 3.07 20.44 12.07
N ALA A 102 2.55 20.33 13.28
CA ALA A 102 1.86 21.42 13.99
C ALA A 102 2.71 22.06 15.10
N ALA A 103 3.99 21.68 15.20
CA ALA A 103 4.99 22.21 16.14
C ALA A 103 6.12 22.88 15.35
#